data_AF-A0A7J8LI80-F1
#
_entry.id   AF-A0A7J8LI80-F1
#
_cell.length_a   1.000
_cell.length_b   1.000
_cell.length_c   1.000
_cell.angle_alpha   90.00
_cell.angle_beta   90.00
_cell.angle_gamma   90.00
#
_symmetry.space_group_name_H-M   'P 1'
#
loop_
_entity.id
_entity.type
_entity.pdbx_description
1 polymer ?
#
loop_
_entity_poly.entity_id
_entity_poly.type
_entity_poly.pdbx_seq_one_letter_code
_entity_poly.pdbx_strand_id
1 'polypeptide(L)'
;MPKTFSKLLSSTFFFLSTLLLFSIKLASAKPHGFSNSLSPKHFGLKRQKLSHLHFYFHDIVSERNPTAIRVASAALTNKSETGFGTVVMVDDPLTATPDQNSKLVGKAQGIYASAAQDVVGLLMVMNLAFVEGKYNGSALSLLGRNTVFSMVREMPIVGGSDFFQFAR
;
A
#
# COMPACT_ATOMS: atom_id res chain seq x y z
N MET A 1 23.00 -16.89 -71.86
CA MET A 1 23.46 -16.69 -70.47
C MET A 1 23.25 -15.29 -69.86
N PRO A 2 23.20 -14.14 -70.58
CA PRO A 2 23.16 -12.82 -69.90
C PRO A 2 21.79 -12.43 -69.30
N LYS A 3 20.67 -12.96 -69.82
CA LYS A 3 19.32 -12.62 -69.35
C LYS A 3 18.96 -13.22 -67.98
N THR A 4 19.61 -14.31 -67.59
CA THR A 4 19.37 -14.99 -66.31
C THR A 4 20.09 -14.25 -65.16
N PHE A 5 21.27 -13.71 -65.45
CA PHE A 5 22.08 -12.96 -64.48
C PHE A 5 21.43 -11.63 -64.09
N SER A 6 20.86 -10.87 -65.03
CA SER A 6 20.18 -9.62 -64.71
C SER A 6 18.88 -9.81 -63.91
N LYS A 7 18.16 -10.92 -64.14
CA LYS A 7 16.99 -11.28 -63.33
C LYS A 7 17.36 -11.63 -61.89
N LEU A 8 18.48 -12.31 -61.68
CA LEU A 8 18.98 -12.64 -60.34
C LEU A 8 19.49 -11.39 -59.60
N LEU A 9 20.13 -10.46 -60.32
CA LEU A 9 20.58 -9.19 -59.75
C LEU A 9 19.38 -8.28 -59.37
N SER A 10 18.33 -8.28 -60.20
CA SER A 10 17.10 -7.54 -59.92
C SER A 10 16.33 -8.14 -58.73
N SER A 11 16.17 -9.47 -58.66
CA SER A 11 15.46 -10.12 -57.55
C SER A 11 16.19 -9.94 -56.21
N THR A 12 17.53 -10.00 -56.22
CA THR A 12 18.34 -9.73 -55.02
C THR A 12 18.23 -8.28 -54.58
N PHE A 13 18.21 -7.32 -55.52
CA PHE A 13 17.98 -5.90 -55.19
C PHE A 13 16.59 -5.64 -54.59
N PHE A 14 15.54 -6.24 -55.15
CA PHE A 14 14.19 -6.15 -54.59
C PHE A 14 14.11 -6.78 -53.20
N PHE A 15 14.74 -7.94 -52.99
CA PHE A 15 14.78 -8.60 -51.69
C PHE A 15 15.56 -7.78 -50.64
N LEU A 16 16.69 -7.17 -51.03
CA LEU A 16 17.49 -6.36 -50.12
C LEU A 16 16.79 -5.04 -49.75
N SER A 17 16.11 -4.42 -50.71
CA SER A 17 15.33 -3.19 -50.48
C SER A 17 14.10 -3.43 -49.60
N THR A 18 13.41 -4.57 -49.74
CA THR A 18 12.30 -4.93 -48.83
C THR A 18 12.79 -5.24 -47.42
N LEU A 19 13.93 -5.93 -47.29
CA LEU A 19 14.58 -6.18 -45.98
C LEU A 19 14.98 -4.88 -45.28
N LEU A 20 15.51 -3.92 -46.04
CA LEU A 20 15.88 -2.60 -45.55
C LEU A 20 14.65 -1.79 -45.09
N LEU A 21 13.59 -1.77 -45.90
CA LEU A 21 12.33 -1.08 -45.56
C LEU A 21 11.65 -1.72 -44.32
N PHE A 22 11.72 -3.03 -44.16
CA PHE A 22 11.19 -3.73 -42.98
C PHE A 22 11.98 -3.36 -41.71
N SER A 23 13.31 -3.29 -41.80
CA SER A 23 14.18 -2.89 -40.69
C SER A 23 13.89 -1.46 -40.20
N ILE A 24 13.62 -0.54 -41.13
CA ILE A 24 13.25 0.86 -40.80
C ILE A 24 11.90 0.93 -40.08
N LYS A 25 10.92 0.10 -40.48
CA LYS A 25 9.62 0.04 -39.80
C LYS A 25 9.73 -0.53 -38.38
N LEU A 26 10.59 -1.52 -38.17
CA LEU A 26 10.82 -2.12 -36.85
C LEU A 26 11.55 -1.15 -35.90
N ALA A 27 12.48 -0.34 -36.42
CA ALA A 27 13.18 0.69 -35.65
C ALA A 27 12.30 1.90 -35.27
N SER A 28 11.23 2.16 -36.02
CA SER A 28 10.27 3.26 -35.76
C SER A 28 9.09 2.83 -34.87
N ALA A 29 9.02 1.56 -34.47
CA ALA A 29 8.05 1.10 -33.51
C ALA A 29 8.35 1.74 -32.15
N LYS A 30 7.65 2.83 -31.82
CA LYS A 30 7.72 3.45 -30.50
C LYS A 30 7.30 2.39 -29.48
N PRO A 31 8.17 2.01 -28.53
CA PRO A 31 7.72 1.13 -27.45
C PRO A 31 6.55 1.85 -26.79
N HIS A 32 5.38 1.23 -26.80
CA HIS A 32 4.31 1.62 -25.89
C HIS A 32 4.81 1.24 -24.50
N GLY A 33 5.59 2.13 -23.90
CA GLY A 33 6.15 1.95 -22.58
C GLY A 33 5.00 1.86 -21.60
N PHE A 34 4.79 0.67 -21.03
CA PHE A 34 3.84 0.44 -19.95
C PHE A 34 4.12 1.33 -18.73
N SER A 35 5.37 1.80 -18.59
CA SER A 35 5.79 2.72 -17.53
C SER A 35 6.77 3.76 -18.05
N ASN A 36 6.78 4.92 -17.39
CA ASN A 36 7.77 5.97 -17.58
C ASN A 36 8.67 6.04 -16.34
N SER A 37 9.97 6.24 -16.54
CA SER A 37 10.86 6.57 -15.44
C SER A 37 10.52 7.96 -14.91
N LEU A 38 10.16 8.02 -13.64
CA LEU A 38 9.77 9.24 -12.95
C LEU A 38 11.01 9.87 -12.31
N SER A 39 11.41 11.06 -12.77
CA SER A 39 12.45 11.84 -12.09
C SER A 39 11.88 12.43 -10.80
N PRO A 40 12.51 12.22 -9.63
CA PRO A 40 12.07 12.79 -8.35
C PRO A 40 11.84 14.31 -8.38
N LYS A 41 12.59 15.02 -9.25
CA LYS A 41 12.49 16.46 -9.43
C LYS A 41 11.14 16.91 -10.00
N HIS A 42 10.49 16.09 -10.84
CA HIS A 42 9.19 16.41 -11.44
C HIS A 42 8.03 16.34 -10.44
N PHE A 43 8.19 15.60 -9.35
CA PHE A 43 7.16 15.45 -8.30
C PHE A 43 7.21 16.55 -7.25
N GLY A 44 8.09 17.55 -7.41
CA GLY A 44 8.27 18.59 -6.40
C GLY A 44 8.64 18.01 -5.04
N LEU A 45 9.24 16.81 -5.00
CA LEU A 45 9.64 16.13 -3.78
C LEU A 45 10.64 17.02 -3.05
N LYS A 46 10.13 17.72 -2.04
CA LYS A 46 10.94 18.56 -1.17
C LYS A 46 11.88 17.67 -0.36
N ARG A 47 12.81 18.31 0.35
CA ARG A 47 13.66 17.63 1.33
C ARG A 47 12.82 16.75 2.25
N GLN A 48 13.24 15.50 2.42
CA GLN A 48 12.63 14.55 3.36
C GLN A 48 12.51 15.20 4.74
N LYS A 49 11.36 15.00 5.38
CA LYS A 49 11.07 15.52 6.72
C LYS A 49 10.93 14.35 7.67
N LEU A 50 11.43 14.53 8.90
CA LEU A 50 11.14 13.65 10.02
C LEU A 50 10.00 14.25 10.83
N SER A 51 8.98 13.45 11.14
CA SER A 51 7.87 13.84 12.00
C SER A 51 7.72 12.81 13.11
N HIS A 52 7.50 13.28 14.34
CA HIS A 52 7.10 12.45 15.46
C HIS A 52 5.66 12.80 15.80
N LEU A 53 4.78 11.80 15.76
CA LEU A 53 3.38 11.92 16.09
C LEU A 53 3.11 11.10 17.35
N HIS A 54 2.35 11.68 18.28
CA HIS A 54 1.94 11.01 19.51
C HIS A 54 0.45 11.23 19.70
N PHE A 55 -0.27 10.13 19.92
CA PHE A 55 -1.72 10.06 20.06
C PHE A 55 -2.10 8.75 20.74
N TYR A 56 -3.36 8.64 21.15
CA TYR A 56 -3.92 7.48 21.85
C TYR A 56 -5.00 6.82 21.01
N PHE A 57 -4.86 5.51 20.83
CA PHE A 57 -5.77 4.63 20.10
C PHE A 57 -6.79 4.02 21.07
N HIS A 58 -8.08 4.03 20.72
CA HIS A 58 -9.16 3.54 21.58
C HIS A 58 -9.95 2.42 20.89
N ASP A 59 -9.68 1.16 21.25
CA ASP A 59 -10.43 -0.01 20.77
C ASP A 59 -11.72 -0.18 21.59
N ILE A 60 -12.88 0.17 21.02
CA ILE A 60 -14.16 0.17 21.76
C ILE A 60 -14.99 -1.05 21.34
N VAL A 61 -14.88 -2.13 22.12
CA VAL A 61 -15.47 -3.44 21.80
C VAL A 61 -16.83 -3.72 22.45
N SER A 62 -17.22 -3.00 23.51
CA SER A 62 -18.38 -3.38 24.35
C SER A 62 -19.22 -2.21 24.87
N GLU A 63 -19.03 -1.00 24.36
CA GLU A 63 -19.87 0.15 24.73
C GLU A 63 -21.15 0.22 23.89
N ARG A 64 -22.03 1.20 24.18
CA ARG A 64 -23.30 1.41 23.45
C ARG A 64 -23.08 1.65 21.95
N ASN A 65 -21.94 2.24 21.58
CA ASN A 65 -21.54 2.52 20.20
C ASN A 65 -20.13 1.93 19.96
N PRO A 66 -20.02 0.62 19.75
CA PRO A 66 -18.73 -0.03 19.53
C PRO A 66 -18.12 0.44 18.21
N THR A 67 -16.80 0.65 18.21
CA THR A 67 -16.00 1.02 17.03
C THR A 67 -15.23 -0.15 16.45
N ALA A 68 -15.21 -1.29 17.14
CA ALA A 68 -14.58 -2.52 16.72
C ALA A 68 -15.58 -3.69 16.71
N ILE A 69 -15.85 -4.23 15.51
CA ILE A 69 -16.88 -5.25 15.28
C ILE A 69 -16.26 -6.50 14.67
N ARG A 70 -16.48 -7.67 15.28
CA ARG A 70 -16.11 -8.95 14.68
C ARG A 70 -16.93 -9.21 13.42
N VAL A 71 -16.25 -9.30 12.28
CA VAL A 71 -16.87 -9.52 10.96
C VAL A 71 -16.67 -10.93 10.42
N ALA A 72 -15.70 -11.68 10.94
CA ALA A 72 -15.51 -13.09 10.60
C ALA A 72 -14.88 -13.88 11.76
N SER A 73 -15.15 -15.19 11.76
CA SER A 73 -14.51 -16.17 12.65
C SER A 73 -14.57 -17.56 12.02
N ALA A 74 -13.59 -18.41 12.30
CA ALA A 74 -13.62 -19.81 11.93
C ALA A 74 -14.45 -20.64 12.94
N ALA A 75 -14.92 -21.82 12.53
CA ALA A 75 -15.66 -22.72 13.41
C ALA A 75 -14.86 -23.13 14.67
N LEU A 76 -13.53 -23.19 14.54
CA LEU A 76 -12.62 -23.55 15.63
C LEU A 76 -12.14 -22.33 16.44
N THR A 77 -12.48 -21.10 16.05
CA THR A 77 -12.01 -19.88 16.73
C THR A 77 -12.38 -19.87 18.21
N ASN A 78 -13.59 -20.30 18.58
CA ASN A 78 -14.02 -20.35 19.98
C ASN A 78 -13.28 -21.41 20.83
N LYS A 79 -12.58 -22.35 20.19
CA LYS A 79 -11.73 -23.36 20.85
C LYS A 79 -10.26 -22.95 20.90
N SER A 80 -9.89 -21.85 20.24
CA SER A 80 -8.53 -21.33 20.25
C SER A 80 -8.33 -20.42 21.45
N GLU A 81 -7.33 -20.71 22.27
CA GLU A 81 -6.93 -19.85 23.40
C GLU A 81 -6.50 -18.44 22.95
N THR A 82 -6.01 -18.32 21.71
CA THR A 82 -5.60 -17.04 21.12
C THR A 82 -6.70 -16.37 20.28
N GLY A 83 -7.86 -17.02 20.13
CA GLY A 83 -8.94 -16.59 19.24
C GLY A 83 -8.56 -16.62 17.76
N PHE A 84 -7.60 -17.48 17.37
CA PHE A 84 -7.08 -17.59 16.00
C PHE A 84 -8.20 -17.66 14.95
N GLY A 85 -8.06 -16.87 13.88
CA GLY A 85 -9.03 -16.77 12.79
C GLY A 85 -10.17 -15.75 13.04
N THR A 86 -10.18 -15.05 14.18
CA THR A 86 -11.07 -13.88 14.38
C THR A 86 -10.63 -12.74 13.48
N VAL A 87 -11.56 -12.07 12.80
CA VAL A 87 -11.35 -10.81 12.06
C VAL A 87 -12.29 -9.74 12.58
N VAL A 88 -11.75 -8.56 12.87
CA VAL A 88 -12.45 -7.41 13.41
C VAL A 88 -12.27 -6.23 12.46
N MET A 89 -13.37 -5.54 12.14
CA MET A 89 -13.40 -4.26 11.41
C MET A 89 -13.41 -3.13 12.42
N VAL A 90 -12.57 -2.11 12.21
CA VAL A 90 -12.38 -0.99 13.14
C VAL A 90 -12.59 0.38 12.49
N ASP A 91 -13.19 1.29 13.25
CA ASP A 91 -13.27 2.75 13.02
C ASP A 91 -12.96 3.49 14.35
N ASP A 92 -11.79 3.21 14.92
CA ASP A 92 -11.41 3.60 16.28
C ASP A 92 -10.91 5.05 16.36
N PRO A 93 -11.30 5.83 17.38
CA PRO A 93 -10.83 7.20 17.51
C PRO A 93 -9.36 7.27 17.94
N LEU A 94 -8.64 8.22 17.35
CA LEU A 94 -7.31 8.65 17.78
C LEU A 94 -7.43 10.00 18.49
N THR A 95 -6.92 10.10 19.71
CA THR A 95 -7.06 11.31 20.55
C THR A 95 -5.72 11.84 21.03
N ALA A 96 -5.70 13.11 21.44
CA ALA A 96 -4.47 13.79 21.87
C ALA A 96 -3.96 13.33 23.26
N THR A 97 -4.84 12.78 24.11
CA THR A 97 -4.51 12.33 25.46
C THR A 97 -5.17 10.97 25.75
N PRO A 98 -4.85 10.27 26.85
CA PRO A 98 -5.50 9.01 27.18
C PRO A 98 -7.02 9.12 27.43
N ASP A 99 -7.54 10.31 27.68
CA ASP A 99 -8.99 10.52 27.84
C ASP A 99 -9.68 10.42 26.46
N GLN A 100 -10.64 9.49 26.35
CA GLN A 100 -11.45 9.26 25.15
C GLN A 100 -12.28 10.49 24.75
N ASN A 101 -12.60 11.38 25.69
CA ASN A 101 -13.30 12.64 25.42
C ASN A 101 -12.35 13.78 25.06
N SER A 102 -11.03 13.55 25.07
CA SER A 102 -10.07 14.55 24.65
C SER A 102 -10.11 14.77 23.14
N LYS A 103 -9.35 15.78 22.69
CA LYS A 103 -9.36 16.22 21.30
C LYS A 103 -9.12 15.06 20.33
N LEU A 104 -10.09 14.82 19.45
CA LEU A 104 -9.96 13.89 18.33
C LEU A 104 -8.93 14.43 17.34
N VAL A 105 -7.92 13.60 17.03
CA VAL A 105 -6.85 13.94 16.07
C VAL A 105 -6.91 13.10 14.80
N GLY A 106 -7.64 11.99 14.83
CA GLY A 106 -7.82 11.11 13.69
C GLY A 106 -8.66 9.89 14.02
N LYS A 107 -8.66 8.93 13.11
CA LYS A 107 -9.24 7.60 13.30
C LYS A 107 -8.31 6.51 12.75
N ALA A 108 -8.31 5.36 13.40
CA ALA A 108 -7.72 4.15 12.86
C ALA A 108 -8.81 3.31 12.19
N GLN A 109 -8.68 3.12 10.89
CA GLN A 109 -9.69 2.50 10.04
C GLN A 109 -9.11 1.31 9.29
N GLY A 110 -9.75 0.14 9.39
CA GLY A 110 -9.30 -1.06 8.71
C GLY A 110 -9.71 -2.31 9.45
N ILE A 111 -8.80 -3.28 9.51
CA ILE A 111 -9.04 -4.55 10.20
C ILE A 111 -7.87 -4.92 11.12
N TYR A 112 -8.19 -5.70 12.13
CA TYR A 112 -7.21 -6.58 12.76
C TYR A 112 -7.73 -8.01 12.83
N ALA A 113 -6.81 -8.98 12.83
CA ALA A 113 -7.17 -10.39 12.90
C ALA A 113 -6.26 -11.15 13.86
N SER A 114 -6.80 -12.07 14.65
CA SER A 114 -5.97 -12.99 15.44
C SER A 114 -5.30 -13.99 14.51
N ALA A 115 -3.99 -13.83 14.35
CA ALA A 115 -3.20 -14.48 13.31
C ALA A 115 -2.08 -15.38 13.87
N ALA A 116 -1.93 -15.47 15.19
CA ALA A 116 -0.99 -16.36 15.86
C ALA A 116 -1.74 -17.46 16.66
N GLN A 117 -1.20 -18.68 16.65
CA GLN A 117 -1.79 -19.84 17.33
C GLN A 117 -1.17 -20.07 18.72
N ASP A 118 0.05 -19.58 18.94
CA ASP A 118 0.87 -19.77 20.13
C ASP A 118 0.78 -18.60 21.12
N VAL A 119 0.45 -17.41 20.63
CA VAL A 119 0.27 -16.18 21.41
C VAL A 119 -0.92 -15.38 20.90
N VAL A 120 -1.48 -14.48 21.73
CA VAL A 120 -2.46 -13.48 21.25
C VAL A 120 -1.73 -12.45 20.38
N GLY A 121 -1.57 -12.78 19.10
CA GLY A 121 -0.87 -11.99 18.09
C GLY A 121 -1.84 -11.56 17.01
N LEU A 122 -2.05 -10.25 16.90
CA LEU A 122 -2.90 -9.66 15.88
C LEU A 122 -2.09 -9.31 14.63
N LEU A 123 -2.65 -9.52 13.45
CA LEU A 123 -2.26 -8.84 12.23
C LEU A 123 -3.06 -7.54 12.16
N MET A 124 -2.38 -6.40 12.09
CA MET A 124 -2.97 -5.07 11.95
C MET A 124 -2.87 -4.65 10.49
N VAL A 125 -3.98 -4.25 9.87
CA VAL A 125 -4.03 -3.70 8.52
C VAL A 125 -4.97 -2.49 8.54
N MET A 126 -4.41 -1.29 8.69
CA MET A 126 -5.21 -0.09 8.94
C MET A 126 -4.57 1.19 8.43
N ASN A 127 -5.42 2.17 8.16
CA ASN A 127 -5.03 3.55 7.92
C ASN A 127 -5.25 4.36 9.19
N LEU A 128 -4.27 5.18 9.55
CA LEU A 128 -4.38 6.24 10.54
C LEU A 128 -4.75 7.52 9.80
N ALA A 129 -6.05 7.81 9.70
CA ALA A 129 -6.61 8.94 8.98
C ALA A 129 -6.71 10.16 9.91
N PHE A 130 -5.89 11.18 9.68
CA PHE A 130 -5.83 12.36 10.54
C PHE A 130 -6.86 13.41 10.13
N VAL A 131 -7.50 14.04 11.12
CA VAL A 131 -8.56 15.05 10.91
C VAL A 131 -8.20 16.42 11.48
N GLU A 132 -6.98 16.56 12.02
CA GLU A 132 -6.59 17.71 12.82
C GLU A 132 -5.32 18.40 12.31
N GLY A 133 -5.31 19.73 12.41
CA GLY A 133 -4.16 20.58 12.12
C GLY A 133 -3.62 20.42 10.69
N LYS A 134 -2.29 20.50 10.54
CA LYS A 134 -1.62 20.41 9.23
C LYS A 134 -1.68 19.03 8.57
N TYR A 135 -2.16 18.02 9.30
CA TYR A 135 -2.26 16.63 8.82
C TYR A 135 -3.69 16.26 8.42
N ASN A 136 -4.66 17.18 8.59
CA ASN A 136 -6.05 16.94 8.24
C ASN A 136 -6.19 16.47 6.78
N GLY A 137 -6.88 15.35 6.58
CA GLY A 137 -7.09 14.71 5.27
C GLY A 137 -5.96 13.77 4.84
N SER A 138 -4.83 13.76 5.55
CA SER A 138 -3.72 12.85 5.29
C SER A 138 -3.85 11.56 6.09
N ALA A 139 -3.24 10.48 5.59
CA ALA A 139 -3.23 9.21 6.28
C ALA A 139 -1.86 8.53 6.25
N LEU A 140 -1.58 7.72 7.28
CA LEU A 140 -0.49 6.74 7.30
C LEU A 140 -1.08 5.34 7.19
N SER A 141 -0.46 4.46 6.40
CA SER A 141 -0.86 3.06 6.29
C SER A 141 0.05 2.19 7.15
N LEU A 142 -0.56 1.41 8.04
CA LEU A 142 0.09 0.50 8.97
C LEU A 142 -0.23 -0.94 8.58
N LEU A 143 0.80 -1.77 8.46
CA LEU A 143 0.68 -3.21 8.28
C LEU A 143 1.71 -3.89 9.18
N GLY A 144 1.25 -4.55 10.25
CA GLY A 144 2.20 -5.07 11.24
C GLY A 144 1.64 -6.15 12.14
N ARG A 145 2.56 -6.91 12.75
CA ARG A 145 2.24 -7.88 13.81
C ARG A 145 2.17 -7.14 15.15
N ASN A 146 1.14 -7.45 15.93
CA ASN A 146 0.86 -6.83 17.22
C ASN A 146 0.68 -7.93 18.30
N THR A 147 1.73 -8.22 19.06
CA THR A 147 1.70 -9.13 20.21
C THR A 147 1.20 -8.37 21.44
N VAL A 148 -0.11 -8.40 21.69
CA VAL A 148 -0.80 -7.41 22.55
C VAL A 148 -0.29 -7.33 23.99
N PHE A 149 0.30 -8.42 24.50
CA PHE A 149 0.87 -8.47 25.86
C PHE A 149 2.31 -7.95 25.96
N SER A 150 2.96 -7.60 24.85
CA SER A 150 4.27 -6.95 24.87
C SER A 150 4.12 -5.48 25.28
N MET A 151 5.00 -5.00 26.17
CA MET A 151 4.99 -3.63 26.68
C MET A 151 5.14 -2.58 25.57
N VAL A 152 6.04 -2.83 24.60
CA VAL A 152 6.28 -1.98 23.44
C VAL A 152 6.16 -2.83 22.18
N ARG A 153 5.50 -2.29 21.16
CA ARG A 153 5.16 -3.01 19.92
C ARG A 153 5.48 -2.11 18.75
N GLU A 154 6.41 -2.56 17.92
CA GLU A 154 6.78 -1.85 16.70
C GLU A 154 5.93 -2.36 15.54
N MET A 155 5.32 -1.44 14.80
CA MET A 155 4.57 -1.74 13.60
C MET A 155 5.00 -0.78 12.50
N PRO A 156 5.36 -1.27 11.31
CA PRO A 156 5.89 -0.41 10.27
C PRO A 156 4.78 0.42 9.62
N ILE A 157 5.16 1.64 9.24
CA ILE A 157 4.39 2.44 8.29
C ILE A 157 4.81 1.99 6.88
N VAL A 158 3.87 1.45 6.13
CA VAL A 158 4.11 0.93 4.78
C VAL A 158 3.80 1.95 3.68
N GLY A 159 3.28 3.11 4.05
CA GLY A 159 3.03 4.22 3.14
C GLY A 159 2.21 5.34 3.78
N GLY A 160 1.84 6.33 2.97
CA GLY A 160 0.97 7.42 3.38
C GLY A 160 0.42 8.20 2.20
N SER A 161 -0.63 8.97 2.46
CA SER A 161 -1.29 9.85 1.49
C SER A 161 -1.07 11.32 1.83
N ASP A 162 -1.19 12.17 0.82
CA ASP A 162 -1.15 13.64 0.93
C ASP A 162 0.10 14.14 1.69
N PHE A 163 -0.03 14.69 2.91
CA PHE A 163 1.12 15.18 3.68
C PHE A 163 2.18 14.10 3.92
N PHE A 164 1.75 12.83 3.99
CA PHE A 164 2.59 11.66 4.19
C PHE A 164 2.89 10.89 2.90
N GLN A 165 2.72 11.51 1.73
CA GLN A 165 3.10 10.89 0.47
C GLN A 165 4.57 10.42 0.53
N PHE A 166 4.80 9.14 0.20
CA PHE A 166 6.10 8.48 0.28
C PHE A 166 6.67 8.28 1.71
N ALA A 167 5.82 8.28 2.74
CA ALA A 167 6.22 7.93 4.10
C ALA A 167 6.82 6.51 4.20
N ARG A 168 7.76 6.37 5.14
CA ARG A 168 8.46 5.14 5.52
C ARG A 168 9.00 5.28 6.94
#